data_AF-A0A380TG96-F1
#
_entry.id   AF-A0A380TG96-F1
#
_cell.length_a   1.000
_cell.length_b   1.000
_cell.length_c   1.000
_cell.angle_alpha   90.00
_cell.angle_beta   90.00
_cell.angle_gamma   90.00
#
_symmetry.space_group_name_H-M   'P 1'
#
loop_
_entity.id
_entity.type
_entity.pdbx_description
1 polymer ?
#
loop_
_entity_poly.entity_id
_entity_poly.type
_entity_poly.pdbx_seq_one_letter_code
_entity_poly.pdbx_strand_id
1 'polypeptide(L)'
;MPLAGIGITLATAAKDGTLVETDAAQRIIALIGRVRVDVVTFDPFVKLNEGNENDNRASDFVASILVRIAIEADVAVLVAHHFRKGLAEAGNIGAARGARAIIDASRLALTLVPMSTDEAQTLGVPEDERRRLVRLDDGKANLVLAADKARWFRLASVAIGNVTDDYPHGDNVQTVEQWQAPNMWRNLPPSLCCRILDEIDAGLPDGER
;
A
#
# COMPACT_ATOMS: atom_id res chain seq x y z
N MET A 1 -14.48 -16.58 -18.45
CA MET A 1 -13.24 -15.84 -18.73
C MET A 1 -12.49 -15.67 -17.42
N PRO A 2 -11.24 -16.13 -17.31
CA PRO A 2 -10.43 -15.88 -16.12
C PRO A 2 -10.18 -14.37 -15.96
N LEU A 3 -9.91 -13.95 -14.72
CA LEU A 3 -9.60 -12.59 -14.25
C LEU A 3 -8.29 -12.01 -14.83
N ALA A 4 -7.94 -12.33 -16.08
CA ALA A 4 -6.59 -12.11 -16.62
C ALA A 4 -6.23 -10.63 -16.85
N GLY A 5 -7.07 -9.65 -16.51
CA GLY A 5 -6.73 -8.22 -16.53
C GLY A 5 -6.43 -7.61 -17.91
N ILE A 6 -6.37 -8.41 -18.98
CA ILE A 6 -6.08 -7.95 -20.33
C ILE A 6 -7.30 -7.20 -20.88
N GLY A 7 -7.10 -5.93 -21.27
CA GLY A 7 -8.13 -5.11 -21.92
C GLY A 7 -9.17 -4.49 -20.98
N ILE A 8 -8.86 -4.34 -19.69
CA ILE A 8 -9.72 -3.68 -18.71
C ILE A 8 -9.31 -2.21 -18.56
N THR A 9 -9.58 -1.42 -19.60
CA THR A 9 -9.47 0.05 -19.55
C THR A 9 -10.84 0.62 -19.25
N LEU A 10 -11.01 1.40 -18.16
CA LEU A 10 -12.31 1.97 -17.79
C LEU A 10 -12.65 3.24 -18.58
N ALA A 11 -11.64 4.02 -18.96
CA ALA A 11 -11.82 5.22 -19.77
C ALA A 11 -10.77 5.32 -20.89
N THR A 12 -11.24 5.54 -22.11
CA THR A 12 -10.40 5.76 -23.30
C THR A 12 -10.49 7.20 -23.76
N ALA A 13 -9.45 7.71 -24.42
CA ALA A 13 -9.47 9.06 -24.99
C ALA A 13 -10.06 9.05 -26.41
N ALA A 14 -11.10 9.85 -26.64
CA ALA A 14 -11.59 10.13 -27.98
C ALA A 14 -10.58 10.98 -28.77
N LYS A 15 -10.80 11.15 -30.09
CA LYS A 15 -9.88 11.90 -30.97
C LYS A 15 -9.69 13.37 -30.56
N ASP A 16 -10.69 13.96 -29.90
CA ASP A 16 -10.67 15.32 -29.37
C ASP A 16 -10.07 15.41 -27.95
N GLY A 17 -9.63 14.28 -27.38
CA GLY A 17 -9.09 14.17 -26.03
C GLY A 17 -10.15 14.01 -24.93
N THR A 18 -11.44 13.99 -25.27
CA THR A 18 -12.51 13.74 -24.30
C THR A 18 -12.43 12.31 -23.80
N LEU A 19 -12.52 12.10 -22.47
CA LEU A 19 -12.61 10.76 -21.92
C LEU A 19 -14.00 10.18 -22.12
N VAL A 20 -14.02 8.93 -22.58
CA VAL A 20 -15.23 8.15 -22.78
C VAL A 20 -15.11 6.88 -21.96
N GLU A 21 -16.16 6.59 -21.19
CA GLU A 21 -16.27 5.34 -20.45
C GLU A 21 -16.40 4.17 -21.43
N THR A 22 -15.69 3.08 -21.16
CA THR A 22 -15.82 1.83 -21.92
C THR A 22 -16.88 0.90 -21.31
N ASP A 23 -17.25 -0.16 -22.01
CA ASP A 23 -18.11 -1.22 -21.49
C ASP A 23 -17.43 -2.09 -20.40
N ALA A 24 -16.15 -1.84 -20.07
CA ALA A 24 -15.41 -2.62 -19.08
C ALA A 24 -16.08 -2.59 -17.70
N ALA A 25 -16.60 -1.44 -17.27
CA ALA A 25 -17.29 -1.30 -15.98
C ALA A 25 -18.49 -2.26 -15.86
N GLN A 26 -19.32 -2.32 -16.90
CA GLN A 26 -20.49 -3.21 -16.94
C GLN A 26 -20.08 -4.69 -16.95
N ARG A 27 -19.03 -5.03 -17.70
CA ARG A 27 -18.48 -6.40 -17.70
C ARG A 27 -17.93 -6.80 -16.33
N ILE A 28 -17.28 -5.87 -15.62
CA ILE A 28 -16.79 -6.09 -14.26
C ILE A 28 -17.96 -6.32 -13.30
N ILE A 29 -18.98 -5.46 -13.32
CA ILE A 29 -20.17 -5.59 -12.46
C ILE A 29 -20.86 -6.94 -12.70
N ALA A 30 -21.09 -7.31 -13.97
CA ALA A 30 -21.69 -8.59 -14.32
C ALA A 30 -20.81 -9.78 -13.86
N LEU A 31 -19.49 -9.66 -13.96
CA LEU A 31 -18.56 -10.67 -13.49
C LEU A 31 -18.61 -10.82 -11.96
N ILE A 32 -18.61 -9.71 -11.22
CA ILE A 32 -18.71 -9.69 -9.76
C ILE A 32 -20.01 -10.38 -9.33
N GLY A 33 -21.15 -10.02 -9.94
CA GLY A 33 -22.44 -10.65 -9.62
C GLY A 33 -22.46 -12.15 -9.89
N ARG A 34 -21.74 -12.62 -10.92
CA ARG A 34 -21.63 -14.05 -11.24
C ARG A 34 -20.70 -14.80 -10.29
N VAL A 35 -19.54 -14.23 -9.96
CA VAL A 35 -18.51 -14.88 -9.13
C VAL A 35 -18.82 -14.73 -7.63
N ARG A 36 -19.57 -13.68 -7.26
CA ARG A 36 -19.95 -13.30 -5.89
C ARG A 36 -18.74 -13.10 -5.00
N VAL A 37 -17.92 -12.11 -5.36
CA VAL A 37 -16.77 -11.68 -4.55
C VAL A 37 -17.14 -10.49 -3.69
N ASP A 38 -16.52 -10.39 -2.50
CA ASP A 38 -16.70 -9.26 -1.58
C ASP A 38 -15.67 -8.14 -1.81
N VAL A 39 -14.57 -8.46 -2.51
CA VAL A 39 -13.47 -7.52 -2.81
C VAL A 39 -12.99 -7.68 -4.25
N VAL A 40 -12.79 -6.56 -4.92
CA VAL A 40 -12.11 -6.48 -6.22
C VAL A 40 -10.91 -5.57 -6.12
N THR A 41 -9.76 -6.06 -6.58
CA THR A 41 -8.51 -5.30 -6.64
C THR A 41 -8.18 -4.96 -8.09
N PHE A 42 -7.86 -3.69 -8.35
CA PHE A 42 -7.32 -3.22 -9.61
C PHE A 42 -5.85 -2.82 -9.46
N ASP A 43 -4.99 -3.34 -10.31
CA ASP A 43 -3.55 -3.08 -10.25
C ASP A 43 -2.95 -2.84 -11.64
N PRO A 44 -2.35 -1.66 -11.92
CA PRO A 44 -2.41 -0.39 -11.18
C PRO A 44 -3.46 0.59 -11.76
N PHE A 45 -3.80 1.64 -11.00
CA PHE A 45 -4.73 2.71 -11.44
C PHE A 45 -4.44 3.25 -12.85
N VAL A 46 -3.17 3.45 -13.20
CA VAL A 46 -2.76 3.99 -14.50
C VAL A 46 -3.16 3.11 -15.69
N LYS A 47 -3.43 1.82 -15.49
CA LYS A 47 -3.89 0.93 -16.55
C LYS A 47 -5.40 1.03 -16.79
N LEU A 48 -6.14 1.72 -15.93
CA LEU A 48 -7.58 1.91 -16.05
C LEU A 48 -7.95 3.16 -16.85
N ASN A 49 -6.98 4.05 -17.11
CA ASN A 49 -7.18 5.39 -17.68
C ASN A 49 -6.22 5.65 -18.84
N GLU A 50 -6.73 5.99 -20.03
CA GLU A 50 -5.90 6.52 -21.13
C GLU A 50 -5.71 8.04 -21.05
N GLY A 51 -6.44 8.72 -20.18
CA GLY A 51 -6.26 10.14 -19.91
C GLY A 51 -4.97 10.46 -19.17
N ASN A 52 -4.69 11.76 -19.06
CA ASN A 52 -3.56 12.24 -18.27
C ASN A 52 -3.82 12.02 -16.76
N GLU A 53 -3.08 11.11 -16.13
CA GLU A 53 -3.14 10.82 -14.69
C GLU A 53 -2.87 12.05 -13.80
N ASN A 54 -2.19 13.09 -14.31
CA ASN A 54 -1.95 14.34 -13.58
C ASN A 54 -3.11 15.34 -13.68
N ASP A 55 -4.10 15.10 -14.54
CA ASP A 55 -5.28 15.94 -14.65
C ASP A 55 -6.36 15.48 -13.66
N ASN A 56 -6.87 16.41 -12.85
CA ASN A 56 -7.87 16.09 -11.83
C ASN A 56 -9.20 15.66 -12.46
N ARG A 57 -9.62 16.24 -13.58
CA ARG A 57 -10.90 15.86 -14.22
C ARG A 57 -10.80 14.46 -14.82
N ALA A 58 -9.70 14.14 -15.48
CA ALA A 58 -9.43 12.83 -16.03
C ALA A 58 -9.41 11.76 -14.93
N SER A 59 -8.71 12.04 -13.82
CA SER A 59 -8.60 11.10 -12.71
C SER A 59 -9.94 10.92 -11.97
N ASP A 60 -10.68 12.01 -11.76
CA ASP A 60 -12.00 11.99 -11.11
C ASP A 60 -13.04 11.22 -11.95
N PHE A 61 -12.96 11.33 -13.28
CA PHE A 61 -13.81 10.55 -14.19
C PHE A 61 -13.66 9.05 -13.95
N VAL A 62 -12.42 8.55 -13.92
CA VAL A 62 -12.15 7.12 -13.67
C VAL A 62 -12.46 6.72 -12.24
N ALA A 63 -12.16 7.57 -11.26
CA ALA A 63 -12.50 7.33 -9.87
C ALA A 63 -14.02 7.22 -9.66
N SER A 64 -14.81 8.03 -10.36
CA SER A 64 -16.27 7.98 -10.33
C SER A 64 -16.81 6.65 -10.90
N ILE A 65 -16.20 6.13 -11.96
CA ILE A 65 -16.54 4.79 -12.50
C ILE A 65 -16.26 3.71 -11.46
N LEU A 66 -15.09 3.75 -10.79
CA LEU A 66 -14.74 2.80 -9.74
C LEU A 66 -15.70 2.84 -8.55
N VAL A 67 -16.11 4.05 -8.14
CA VAL A 67 -17.12 4.24 -7.09
C VAL A 67 -18.47 3.66 -7.52
N ARG A 68 -18.88 3.88 -8.78
CA ARG A 68 -20.12 3.29 -9.30
C ARG A 68 -20.06 1.76 -9.30
N ILE A 69 -18.94 1.15 -9.71
CA ILE A 69 -18.74 -0.30 -9.65
C ILE A 69 -18.90 -0.81 -8.21
N ALA A 70 -18.28 -0.14 -7.23
CA ALA A 70 -18.38 -0.50 -5.82
C ALA A 70 -19.83 -0.48 -5.32
N ILE A 71 -20.59 0.56 -5.68
CA ILE A 71 -21.99 0.73 -5.27
C ILE A 71 -22.91 -0.27 -5.97
N GLU A 72 -22.83 -0.39 -7.29
CA GLU A 72 -23.76 -1.23 -8.06
C GLU A 72 -23.53 -2.72 -7.85
N ALA A 73 -22.28 -3.13 -7.63
CA ALA A 73 -21.93 -4.51 -7.40
C ALA A 73 -21.86 -4.91 -5.93
N ASP A 74 -22.13 -3.98 -5.00
CA ASP A 74 -22.02 -4.17 -3.54
C ASP A 74 -20.69 -4.83 -3.13
N VAL A 75 -19.59 -4.21 -3.53
CA VAL A 75 -18.25 -4.78 -3.38
C VAL A 75 -17.25 -3.74 -2.89
N ALA A 76 -16.25 -4.18 -2.11
CA ALA A 76 -15.11 -3.33 -1.80
C ALA A 76 -14.17 -3.23 -3.01
N VAL A 77 -13.81 -2.00 -3.39
CA VAL A 77 -12.84 -1.74 -4.46
C VAL A 77 -11.51 -1.29 -3.87
N LEU A 78 -10.47 -2.07 -4.09
CA LEU A 78 -9.08 -1.74 -3.76
C LEU A 78 -8.32 -1.42 -5.05
N VAL A 79 -7.53 -0.35 -5.03
CA VAL A 79 -6.74 0.05 -6.20
C VAL A 79 -5.29 0.22 -5.80
N ALA A 80 -4.40 -0.54 -6.45
CA ALA A 80 -2.97 -0.33 -6.32
C ALA A 80 -2.56 0.92 -7.11
N HIS A 81 -1.81 1.79 -6.46
CA HIS A 81 -1.41 3.08 -7.02
C HIS A 81 0.04 3.38 -6.69
N HIS A 82 0.77 3.93 -7.66
CA HIS A 82 2.19 4.20 -7.51
C HIS A 82 2.44 5.53 -6.80
N PHE A 83 3.57 5.60 -6.10
CA PHE A 83 4.14 6.86 -5.65
C PHE A 83 4.86 7.59 -6.78
N ARG A 84 5.05 8.90 -6.58
CA ARG A 84 6.06 9.66 -7.32
C ARG A 84 7.44 9.08 -6.99
N LYS A 85 8.32 9.01 -7.98
CA LYS A 85 9.66 8.43 -7.82
C LYS A 85 10.43 9.19 -6.72
N GLY A 86 10.97 8.46 -5.75
CA GLY A 86 11.82 9.00 -4.68
C GLY A 86 11.09 9.69 -3.52
N LEU A 87 9.75 9.67 -3.49
CA LEU A 87 8.95 10.34 -2.47
C LEU A 87 8.15 9.37 -1.59
N ALA A 88 8.44 8.07 -1.62
CA ALA A 88 7.74 7.09 -0.82
C ALA A 88 8.05 7.31 0.67
N GLU A 89 7.05 7.78 1.41
CA GLU A 89 7.11 8.02 2.85
C GLU A 89 5.83 7.43 3.46
N ALA A 90 5.99 6.74 4.57
CA ALA A 90 4.88 6.13 5.29
C ALA A 90 3.87 7.17 5.78
N GLY A 91 2.59 6.86 5.64
CA GLY A 91 1.48 7.73 6.00
C GLY A 91 1.34 8.97 5.11
N ASN A 92 2.34 9.31 4.29
CA ASN A 92 2.30 10.48 3.43
C ASN A 92 1.55 10.17 2.13
N ILE A 93 0.24 10.35 2.14
CA ILE A 93 -0.57 10.16 0.93
C ILE A 93 -0.31 11.22 -0.16
N GLY A 94 0.33 12.35 0.20
CA GLY A 94 0.77 13.36 -0.77
C GLY A 94 1.84 12.85 -1.73
N ALA A 95 2.52 11.75 -1.39
CA ALA A 95 3.48 11.09 -2.26
C ALA A 95 2.85 10.34 -3.44
N ALA A 96 1.52 10.14 -3.44
CA ALA A 96 0.81 9.48 -4.53
C ALA A 96 1.10 10.15 -5.89
N ARG A 97 1.27 9.35 -6.94
CA ARG A 97 1.46 9.84 -8.30
C ARG A 97 0.16 10.41 -8.86
N GLY A 98 0.28 11.35 -9.78
CA GLY A 98 -0.89 11.89 -10.48
C GLY A 98 -1.63 12.96 -9.68
N ALA A 99 -2.90 13.12 -10.06
CA ALA A 99 -3.79 14.14 -9.57
C ALA A 99 -4.32 13.83 -8.16
N ARG A 100 -4.61 14.89 -7.40
CA ARG A 100 -5.12 14.78 -6.03
C ARG A 100 -6.51 14.12 -5.98
N ALA A 101 -7.31 14.28 -7.03
CA ALA A 101 -8.63 13.67 -7.18
C ALA A 101 -8.65 12.15 -6.92
N ILE A 102 -7.57 11.42 -7.25
CA ILE A 102 -7.45 9.98 -6.99
C ILE A 102 -7.58 9.69 -5.49
N ILE A 103 -6.85 10.44 -4.67
CA ILE A 103 -6.85 10.29 -3.21
C ILE A 103 -8.13 10.84 -2.61
N ASP A 104 -8.66 11.94 -3.14
CA ASP A 104 -9.86 12.57 -2.62
C ASP A 104 -11.10 11.67 -2.78
N ALA A 105 -11.20 10.94 -3.89
CA ALA A 105 -12.27 9.96 -4.14
C ALA A 105 -12.22 8.75 -3.18
N SER A 106 -11.02 8.36 -2.72
CA SER A 106 -10.85 7.23 -1.80
C SER A 106 -11.42 7.50 -0.40
N ARG A 107 -11.91 6.46 0.28
CA ARG A 107 -12.35 6.54 1.70
C ARG A 107 -11.26 6.12 2.67
N LEU A 108 -10.41 5.19 2.23
CA LEU A 108 -9.22 4.73 2.91
C LEU A 108 -8.07 4.79 1.91
N ALA A 109 -6.91 5.23 2.37
CA ALA A 109 -5.70 5.20 1.57
C ALA A 109 -4.55 4.71 2.45
N LEU A 110 -3.87 3.68 1.98
CA LEU A 110 -2.77 3.03 2.69
C LEU A 110 -1.47 3.26 1.93
N THR A 111 -0.39 3.49 2.66
CA THR A 111 0.95 3.54 2.08
C THR A 111 1.69 2.26 2.44
N LEU A 112 2.27 1.60 1.44
CA LEU A 112 3.17 0.46 1.64
C LEU A 112 4.59 0.87 1.23
N VAL A 113 5.49 0.99 2.21
CA VAL A 113 6.86 1.48 1.97
C VAL A 113 7.91 0.54 2.57
N PRO A 114 9.10 0.39 1.98
CA PRO A 114 10.20 -0.34 2.61
C PRO A 114 10.65 0.31 3.92
N MET A 115 11.19 -0.49 4.84
CA MET A 115 11.83 0.04 6.05
C MET A 115 12.95 1.03 5.69
N SER A 116 12.92 2.23 6.28
CA SER A 116 13.98 3.23 6.08
C SER A 116 15.25 2.84 6.85
N THR A 117 16.38 3.45 6.49
CA THR A 117 17.64 3.24 7.21
C THR A 117 17.54 3.69 8.67
N ASP A 118 16.88 4.82 8.93
CA ASP A 118 16.71 5.39 10.28
C ASP A 118 15.83 4.49 11.16
N GLU A 119 14.80 3.88 10.58
CA GLU A 119 13.95 2.91 11.27
C GLU A 119 14.72 1.64 11.61
N ALA A 120 15.53 1.15 10.67
CA ALA A 120 16.36 -0.02 10.92
C ALA A 120 17.36 0.25 12.05
N GLN A 121 17.99 1.42 12.07
CA GLN A 121 18.88 1.83 13.16
C GLN A 121 18.14 1.93 14.50
N THR A 122 16.95 2.55 14.50
CA THR A 122 16.13 2.73 15.71
C THR A 122 15.64 1.39 16.27
N LEU A 123 15.30 0.43 15.40
CA LEU A 123 14.77 -0.88 15.78
C LEU A 123 15.86 -1.96 15.92
N GLY A 124 17.13 -1.61 15.69
CA GLY A 124 18.25 -2.55 15.74
C GLY A 124 18.19 -3.64 14.66
N VAL A 125 17.61 -3.34 13.50
CA VAL A 125 17.48 -4.26 12.37
C VAL A 125 18.71 -4.18 11.45
N PRO A 126 19.38 -5.31 11.16
CA PRO A 126 20.47 -5.36 10.19
C PRO A 126 20.07 -4.94 8.76
N GLU A 127 20.98 -4.35 7.98
CA GLU A 127 20.72 -3.84 6.62
C GLU A 127 20.25 -4.92 5.64
N ASP A 128 20.72 -6.16 5.79
CA ASP A 128 20.33 -7.31 4.97
C ASP A 128 18.90 -7.77 5.27
N GLU A 129 18.44 -7.65 6.52
CA GLU A 129 17.05 -7.88 6.91
C GLU A 129 16.14 -6.71 6.53
N ARG A 130 16.62 -5.46 6.67
CA ARG A 130 15.86 -4.23 6.40
C ARG A 130 15.17 -4.26 5.04
N ARG A 131 15.89 -4.68 3.99
CA ARG A 131 15.39 -4.72 2.61
C ARG A 131 14.22 -5.69 2.40
N ARG A 132 13.99 -6.58 3.36
CA ARG A 132 12.88 -7.54 3.35
C ARG A 132 11.71 -7.05 4.19
N LEU A 133 11.81 -5.90 4.86
CA LEU A 133 10.74 -5.37 5.70
C LEU A 133 10.00 -4.24 4.99
N VAL A 134 8.68 -4.33 4.99
CA VAL A 134 7.77 -3.31 4.45
C VAL A 134 6.77 -2.89 5.52
N ARG A 135 6.50 -1.60 5.62
CA ARG A 135 5.53 -1.01 6.53
C ARG A 135 4.26 -0.61 5.79
N LEU A 136 3.13 -0.87 6.42
CA LEU A 136 1.81 -0.45 6.01
C LEU A 136 1.24 0.57 7.00
N ASP A 137 0.99 1.79 6.52
CA ASP A 137 0.47 2.90 7.32
C ASP A 137 -0.79 3.48 6.69
N ASP A 138 -1.64 4.07 7.53
CA ASP A 138 -2.84 4.76 7.07
C ASP A 138 -2.46 6.19 6.63
N GLY A 139 -2.55 6.47 5.32
CA GLY A 139 -2.37 7.82 4.79
C GLY A 139 -3.67 8.63 4.72
N LYS A 140 -4.82 7.95 4.76
CA LYS A 140 -6.16 8.54 4.88
C LYS A 140 -7.10 7.51 5.51
N ALA A 141 -7.86 7.90 6.52
CA ALA A 141 -8.84 7.05 7.18
C ALA A 141 -10.12 7.83 7.49
N ASN A 142 -11.12 7.80 6.59
CA ASN A 142 -12.38 8.52 6.80
C ASN A 142 -13.43 7.73 7.59
N LEU A 143 -13.29 6.40 7.64
CA LEU A 143 -14.32 5.48 8.15
C LEU A 143 -13.91 4.74 9.42
N VAL A 144 -12.65 4.84 9.82
CA VAL A 144 -12.07 4.12 10.95
C VAL A 144 -11.06 5.02 11.65
N LEU A 145 -10.78 4.69 12.92
CA LEU A 145 -9.63 5.28 13.60
C LEU A 145 -8.34 4.86 12.88
N ALA A 146 -7.40 5.79 12.79
CA ALA A 146 -6.06 5.46 12.32
C ALA A 146 -5.42 4.42 13.24
N ALA A 147 -4.60 3.54 12.67
CA ALA A 147 -3.89 2.52 13.44
C ALA A 147 -2.97 3.17 14.49
N ASP A 148 -3.07 2.69 15.73
CA ASP A 148 -2.21 3.15 16.83
C ASP A 148 -0.73 2.76 16.66
N LYS A 149 -0.47 1.76 15.81
CA LYS A 149 0.87 1.19 15.59
C LYS A 149 1.12 0.92 14.13
N ALA A 150 2.37 1.16 13.73
CA ALA A 150 2.93 0.72 12.46
C ALA A 150 2.72 -0.80 12.27
N ARG A 151 2.14 -1.19 11.13
CA ARG A 151 2.03 -2.59 10.74
C ARG A 151 3.19 -2.95 9.85
N TRP A 152 3.93 -3.98 10.22
CA TRP A 152 5.11 -4.42 9.50
C TRP A 152 4.93 -5.82 8.94
N PHE A 153 5.55 -6.04 7.79
CA PHE A 153 5.59 -7.32 7.13
C PHE A 153 7.01 -7.65 6.68
N ARG A 154 7.39 -8.92 6.75
CA ARG A 154 8.60 -9.45 6.12
C ARG A 154 8.25 -10.12 4.81
N LEU A 155 9.02 -9.84 3.77
CA LEU A 155 8.93 -10.48 2.48
C LEU A 155 9.46 -11.93 2.60
N ALA A 156 8.60 -12.89 2.30
CA ALA A 156 8.87 -14.31 2.32
C ALA A 156 8.73 -14.91 0.92
N SER A 157 9.50 -15.95 0.61
CA SER A 157 9.41 -16.67 -0.66
C SER A 157 8.59 -17.94 -0.46
N VAL A 158 7.58 -18.17 -1.29
CA VAL A 158 6.69 -19.34 -1.19
C VAL A 158 6.63 -20.08 -2.52
N ALA A 159 6.84 -21.39 -2.48
CA ALA A 159 6.68 -22.27 -3.63
C ALA A 159 5.19 -22.41 -3.98
N ILE A 160 4.83 -22.24 -5.26
CA ILE A 160 3.43 -22.31 -5.70
C ILE A 160 3.00 -23.70 -6.16
N GLY A 161 3.89 -24.69 -6.07
CA GLY A 161 3.58 -26.10 -6.31
C GLY A 161 3.28 -26.45 -7.77
N ASN A 162 3.75 -25.66 -8.74
CA ASN A 162 3.59 -25.89 -10.17
C ASN A 162 4.72 -26.74 -10.78
N VAL A 163 5.28 -27.66 -10.00
CA VAL A 163 6.32 -28.59 -10.46
C VAL A 163 5.72 -29.57 -11.47
N THR A 164 6.44 -29.84 -12.56
CA THR A 164 6.12 -30.89 -13.54
C THR A 164 7.38 -31.66 -13.91
N ASP A 165 7.25 -32.77 -14.65
CA ASP A 165 8.40 -33.54 -15.13
C ASP A 165 9.35 -32.69 -16.00
N ASP A 166 8.79 -31.81 -16.84
CA ASP A 166 9.54 -30.86 -17.68
C ASP A 166 9.94 -29.58 -16.91
N TYR A 167 9.38 -29.35 -15.72
CA TYR A 167 9.61 -28.17 -14.89
C TYR A 167 9.84 -28.54 -13.40
N PRO A 168 10.96 -29.24 -13.10
CA PRO A 168 11.15 -29.93 -11.82
C PRO A 168 11.36 -28.99 -10.62
N HIS A 169 11.72 -27.72 -10.87
CA HIS A 169 12.01 -26.76 -9.81
C HIS A 169 10.78 -25.94 -9.38
N GLY A 170 9.75 -25.86 -10.24
CA GLY A 170 8.61 -25.00 -10.01
C GLY A 170 8.99 -23.52 -9.87
N ASP A 171 8.01 -22.70 -9.53
CA ASP A 171 8.17 -21.28 -9.23
C ASP A 171 8.07 -21.02 -7.74
N ASN A 172 8.81 -20.00 -7.31
CA ASN A 172 8.59 -19.33 -6.03
C ASN A 172 8.05 -17.92 -6.29
N VAL A 173 7.03 -17.54 -5.53
CA VAL A 173 6.49 -16.18 -5.53
C VAL A 173 6.78 -15.49 -4.21
N GLN A 174 6.99 -14.18 -4.27
CA GLN A 174 7.17 -13.38 -3.07
C GLN A 174 5.81 -13.08 -2.44
N THR A 175 5.72 -13.30 -1.13
CA THR A 175 4.57 -12.98 -0.28
C THR A 175 5.05 -12.23 0.96
N VAL A 176 4.15 -11.99 1.89
CA VAL A 176 4.40 -11.32 3.16
C VAL A 176 4.02 -12.18 4.35
N GLU A 177 4.83 -12.15 5.41
CA GLU A 177 4.48 -12.60 6.75
C GLU A 177 4.42 -11.40 7.70
N GLN A 178 3.57 -11.43 8.72
CA GLN A 178 3.55 -10.37 9.73
C GLN A 178 4.89 -10.35 10.48
N TRP A 179 5.47 -9.16 10.61
CA TRP A 179 6.65 -8.93 11.42
C TRP A 179 6.29 -8.02 12.59
N GLN A 180 6.76 -8.36 13.79
CA GLN A 180 6.57 -7.52 14.97
C GLN A 180 7.88 -6.79 15.27
N ALA A 181 7.78 -5.46 15.38
CA ALA A 181 8.92 -4.66 15.80
C ALA A 181 9.43 -5.12 17.17
N PRO A 182 10.75 -5.22 17.36
CA PRO A 182 11.33 -5.48 18.66
C PRO A 182 10.82 -4.45 19.67
N ASN A 183 10.32 -4.90 20.81
CA ASN A 183 9.98 -3.99 21.89
C ASN A 183 11.28 -3.60 22.60
N MET A 184 11.85 -2.45 22.19
CA MET A 184 13.08 -1.87 22.74
C MET A 184 13.05 -1.71 24.27
N TRP A 185 11.86 -1.56 24.85
CA TRP A 185 11.65 -1.36 26.29
C TRP A 185 11.43 -2.66 27.08
N ARG A 186 11.24 -3.80 26.42
CA ARG A 186 10.83 -5.06 27.08
C ARG A 186 11.85 -5.57 28.10
N ASN A 187 13.12 -5.21 27.90
CA ASN A 187 14.24 -5.64 28.74
C ASN A 187 14.85 -4.48 29.56
N LEU A 188 14.19 -3.32 29.62
CA LEU A 188 14.61 -2.20 30.44
C LEU A 188 13.74 -2.13 31.71
N PRO A 189 14.22 -2.64 32.86
CA PRO A 189 13.45 -2.52 34.09
C PRO A 189 13.31 -1.03 34.46
N PRO A 190 12.15 -0.59 34.98
CA PRO A 190 11.93 0.82 35.34
C PRO A 190 13.00 1.38 36.28
N SER A 191 13.57 0.55 37.15
CA SER A 191 14.66 0.92 38.06
C SER A 191 15.98 1.24 37.36
N LEU A 192 16.23 0.69 36.18
CA LEU A 192 17.38 1.05 35.35
C LEU A 192 17.13 2.38 34.63
N CYS A 193 15.90 2.60 34.14
CA CYS A 193 15.51 3.89 33.56
C CYS A 193 15.62 5.02 34.60
N CYS A 194 15.12 4.82 35.82
CA CYS A 194 15.27 5.80 36.90
C CYS A 194 16.74 6.07 37.22
N ARG A 195 17.59 5.04 37.33
CA ARG A 195 19.03 5.25 37.56
C ARG A 195 19.71 6.07 36.47
N ILE A 196 19.40 5.80 35.21
CA ILE A 196 19.96 6.56 34.07
C ILE A 196 19.49 8.02 34.13
N LEU A 197 18.21 8.26 34.46
CA LEU A 197 17.68 9.61 34.62
C LEU A 197 18.33 10.33 35.81
N ASP A 198 18.51 9.64 36.94
CA ASP A 198 19.18 10.18 38.13
C ASP A 198 20.65 10.54 37.83
N GLU A 199 21.36 9.75 37.03
CA GLU A 199 22.73 10.04 36.58
C GLU A 199 22.78 11.23 35.61
N ILE A 200 21.80 11.37 34.71
CA ILE A 200 21.68 12.54 33.82
C ILE A 200 21.38 13.81 34.63
N ASP A 201 20.46 13.73 35.59
CA ASP A 201 20.09 14.86 36.47
C ASP A 201 21.23 15.27 37.41
N ALA A 202 22.04 14.31 37.87
CA ALA A 202 23.24 14.59 38.66
C ALA A 202 24.31 15.36 37.87
N GLY A 203 24.27 15.27 36.54
CA GLY A 203 25.23 15.91 35.63
C GLY A 203 26.58 15.20 35.59
N LEU A 204 27.41 15.54 34.59
CA LEU A 204 28.78 15.04 34.51
C LEU A 204 29.62 15.67 35.64
N PRO A 205 30.54 14.90 36.26
CA PRO A 205 31.35 15.37 37.38
C PRO A 205 32.20 16.63 37.07
N ASP A 206 32.47 16.92 35.80
CA ASP A 206 33.29 18.06 35.36
C ASP A 206 32.50 19.23 34.74
N GLY A 207 31.17 19.18 34.72
CA GLY A 207 30.32 20.35 34.49
C GLY A 207 30.37 21.02 33.10
N GLU A 208 30.90 20.39 32.06
CA GLU A 208 30.76 20.95 30.70
C GLU A 208 29.39 20.60 30.09
N ARG A 209 28.68 21.66 29.69
CA ARG A 209 27.41 21.63 28.95
C ARG A 209 27.66 21.63 27.45
#